data_AF-A0A1S2NZ83-F1
#
_entry.id   AF-A0A1S2NZ83-F1
#
_cell.length_a   1.000
_cell.length_b   1.000
_cell.length_c   1.000
_cell.angle_alpha   90.00
_cell.angle_beta   90.00
_cell.angle_gamma   90.00
#
_symmetry.space_group_name_H-M   'P 1'
#
loop_
_entity.id
_entity.type
_entity.pdbx_description
1 polymer ?
#
loop_
_entity_poly.entity_id
_entity_poly.type
_entity_poly.pdbx_seq_one_letter_code
_entity_poly.pdbx_strand_id
1 'polypeptide(L)'
;MTNLGDLRDSGMSHGYVPFPESGGLVPWGDSIDGDVFYWRTNGGDPQGWTVLVSGHNDDWCEFEMGVTEYLAGLVSGTVPPDGLPPDFPGATPVVEAD
;
A
#
# COMPACT_ATOMS: atom_id res chain seq x y z
N MET A 1 -15.37 4.52 -0.33
CA MET A 1 -13.98 4.36 0.13
C MET A 1 -14.06 3.92 1.59
N THR A 2 -13.87 2.62 1.82
CA THR A 2 -13.87 2.03 3.18
C THR A 2 -12.50 2.34 3.77
N ASN A 3 -12.44 3.02 4.90
CA ASN A 3 -11.14 3.28 5.54
C ASN A 3 -10.72 2.08 6.41
N LEU A 4 -9.46 2.05 6.86
CA LEU A 4 -8.93 0.93 7.65
C LEU A 4 -9.69 0.69 8.97
N GLY A 5 -10.27 1.75 9.56
CA GLY A 5 -11.11 1.63 10.75
C GLY A 5 -12.37 0.82 10.47
N ASP A 6 -13.05 1.11 9.36
CA ASP A 6 -14.24 0.36 8.93
C ASP A 6 -13.91 -1.11 8.61
N LEU A 7 -12.75 -1.36 7.98
CA LEU A 7 -12.26 -2.74 7.74
C LEU A 7 -12.01 -3.47 9.06
N ARG A 8 -11.44 -2.80 10.06
CA ARG A 8 -11.23 -3.39 11.39
C ARG A 8 -12.55 -3.72 12.07
N ASP A 9 -13.49 -2.78 12.05
CA ASP A 9 -14.79 -2.94 12.73
C ASP A 9 -15.65 -4.04 12.08
N SER A 10 -15.45 -4.28 10.78
CA SER A 10 -16.07 -5.40 10.04
C SER A 10 -15.27 -6.71 10.10
N GLY A 11 -14.08 -6.72 10.72
CA GLY A 11 -13.22 -7.90 10.83
C GLY A 11 -12.43 -8.26 9.57
N MET A 12 -12.37 -7.36 8.59
CA MET A 12 -11.69 -7.52 7.30
C MET A 12 -10.30 -6.85 7.26
N SER A 13 -9.80 -6.31 8.37
CA SER A 13 -8.46 -5.71 8.40
C SER A 13 -7.32 -6.71 8.59
N HIS A 14 -7.61 -8.02 8.67
CA HIS A 14 -6.62 -9.08 8.89
C HIS A 14 -5.67 -8.85 10.07
N GLY A 15 -6.13 -8.14 11.10
CA GLY A 15 -5.34 -7.80 12.28
C GLY A 15 -4.45 -6.56 12.12
N TYR A 16 -4.43 -5.93 10.94
CA TYR A 16 -3.87 -4.60 10.79
C TYR A 16 -4.72 -3.56 11.50
N VAL A 17 -4.04 -2.57 12.07
CA VAL A 17 -4.62 -1.53 12.92
C VAL A 17 -4.28 -0.15 12.37
N PRO A 18 -5.13 0.87 12.61
CA PRO A 18 -4.80 2.23 12.24
C PRO A 18 -3.66 2.78 13.12
N PHE A 19 -2.76 3.56 12.53
CA PHE A 19 -1.85 4.41 13.30
C PHE A 19 -2.67 5.38 14.20
N PRO A 20 -2.26 5.67 15.45
CA PRO A 20 -0.94 5.46 16.07
C PRO A 20 -0.77 4.17 16.88
N GLU A 21 -1.64 3.17 16.70
CA GLU A 21 -1.44 1.87 17.35
C GLU A 21 -0.11 1.23 16.89
N SER A 22 0.52 0.44 17.77
CA SER A 22 1.81 -0.20 17.46
C SER A 22 1.67 -1.10 16.24
N GLY A 23 2.53 -0.92 15.23
CA GLY A 23 2.40 -1.64 13.96
C GLY A 23 1.36 -1.05 13.00
N GLY A 24 0.77 0.10 13.36
CA GLY A 24 -0.35 0.68 12.65
C GLY A 24 0.00 1.19 11.26
N LEU A 25 -1.01 1.25 10.40
CA LEU A 25 -0.88 1.64 9.01
C LEU A 25 -1.23 3.11 8.81
N VAL A 26 -0.47 3.79 7.95
CA VAL A 26 -0.73 5.17 7.49
C VAL A 26 -0.91 5.14 5.97
N PRO A 27 -2.08 5.51 5.43
CA PRO A 27 -2.29 5.50 3.98
C PRO A 27 -1.49 6.61 3.30
N TRP A 28 -0.95 6.32 2.12
CA TRP A 28 -0.18 7.30 1.31
C TRP A 28 -0.58 7.36 -0.15
N GLY A 29 -1.37 6.40 -0.63
CA GLY A 29 -1.92 6.40 -1.97
C GLY A 29 -3.07 5.40 -2.09
N ASP A 30 -3.79 5.50 -3.19
CA ASP A 30 -4.85 4.59 -3.58
C ASP A 30 -4.85 4.40 -5.11
N SER A 31 -5.45 3.31 -5.56
CA SER A 31 -5.71 3.05 -6.98
C SER A 31 -7.16 3.44 -7.33
N ILE A 32 -7.43 3.61 -8.64
CA ILE A 32 -8.80 3.82 -9.14
C ILE A 32 -9.72 2.62 -8.92
N ASP A 33 -9.15 1.43 -8.71
CA ASP A 33 -9.89 0.18 -8.48
C ASP A 33 -10.17 -0.05 -6.97
N GLY A 34 -9.71 0.86 -6.10
CA GLY A 34 -10.01 0.86 -4.67
C GLY A 34 -8.97 0.16 -3.81
N ASP A 35 -7.79 -0.10 -4.35
CA ASP A 35 -6.62 -0.58 -3.59
C ASP A 35 -6.05 0.58 -2.76
N VAL A 36 -5.49 0.27 -1.58
CA VAL A 36 -4.90 1.27 -0.70
C VAL A 36 -3.47 0.89 -0.35
N PHE A 37 -2.57 1.85 -0.49
CA PHE A 37 -1.16 1.71 -0.19
C PHE A 37 -0.83 2.36 1.14
N TYR A 38 -0.16 1.61 2.02
CA TYR A 38 0.14 2.01 3.38
C TYR A 38 1.64 2.01 3.67
N TRP A 39 2.05 2.90 4.56
CA TRP A 39 3.24 2.71 5.38
C TRP A 39 2.84 1.85 6.57
N ARG A 40 3.57 0.78 6.81
CA ARG A 40 3.49 -0.01 8.04
C ARG A 40 4.53 0.49 9.03
N THR A 41 4.05 1.06 10.12
CA THR A 41 4.93 1.58 11.17
C THR A 41 5.53 0.45 12.01
N ASN A 42 6.71 0.68 12.58
CA ASN A 42 7.39 -0.31 13.45
C ASN A 42 7.61 0.21 14.88
N GLY A 43 6.97 1.34 15.25
CA GLY A 43 7.14 1.99 16.56
C GLY A 43 8.49 2.70 16.78
N GLY A 44 9.39 2.68 15.78
CA GLY A 44 10.70 3.33 15.79
C GLY A 44 10.83 4.43 14.73
N ASP A 45 12.02 4.52 14.13
CA ASP A 45 12.35 5.49 13.08
C ASP A 45 11.47 5.32 11.83
N PRO A 46 10.81 6.38 11.32
CA PRO A 46 10.09 6.36 10.04
C PRO A 46 10.88 5.82 8.86
N GLN A 47 12.21 5.90 8.88
CA GLN A 47 13.07 5.31 7.84
C GLN A 47 13.00 3.78 7.79
N GLY A 48 12.52 3.13 8.85
CA GLY A 48 12.29 1.69 8.89
C GLY A 48 10.86 1.27 8.57
N TRP A 49 9.98 2.19 8.15
CA TRP A 49 8.60 1.85 7.77
C TRP A 49 8.58 1.17 6.41
N THR A 50 7.80 0.10 6.32
CA THR A 50 7.70 -0.77 5.14
C THR A 50 6.40 -0.50 4.38
N VAL A 51 6.26 -1.08 3.19
CA VAL A 51 5.04 -0.94 2.38
C VAL A 51 4.11 -2.11 2.62
N LEU A 52 2.81 -1.81 2.71
CA LEU A 52 1.75 -2.79 2.68
C LEU A 52 0.67 -2.33 1.70
N VAL A 53 0.17 -3.24 0.87
CA VAL A 53 -0.91 -2.99 -0.08
C VAL A 53 -2.14 -3.79 0.35
N SER A 54 -3.26 -3.10 0.55
CA SER A 54 -4.58 -3.74 0.69
C SER A 54 -5.27 -3.66 -0.67
N GLY A 55 -5.38 -4.80 -1.33
CA GLY A 55 -6.06 -4.90 -2.61
C GLY A 55 -7.58 -4.93 -2.46
N HIS A 56 -8.29 -4.52 -3.51
CA HIS A 56 -9.75 -4.51 -3.54
C HIS A 56 -10.36 -5.92 -3.39
N ASN A 57 -9.61 -6.98 -3.68
CA ASN A 57 -10.06 -8.37 -3.63
C ASN A 57 -9.75 -9.07 -2.29
N ASP A 58 -9.52 -8.28 -1.23
CA ASP A 58 -9.13 -8.76 0.12
C ASP A 58 -7.75 -9.47 0.13
N ASP A 59 -6.90 -9.12 -0.83
CA ASP A 59 -5.50 -9.49 -0.87
C ASP A 59 -4.64 -8.47 -0.11
N TRP A 60 -3.68 -8.96 0.67
CA TRP A 60 -2.80 -8.12 1.49
C TRP A 60 -1.34 -8.50 1.21
N CYS A 61 -0.59 -7.59 0.61
CA CYS A 61 0.80 -7.80 0.21
C CYS A 61 1.75 -6.94 1.05
N GLU A 62 2.72 -7.58 1.69
CA GLU A 62 3.77 -6.92 2.47
C GLU A 62 5.07 -6.84 1.67
N PHE A 63 5.71 -5.66 1.70
CA PHE A 63 7.00 -5.42 1.07
C PHE A 63 7.97 -4.83 2.09
N GLU A 64 9.02 -5.58 2.41
CA GLU A 64 10.07 -5.24 3.38
C GLU A 64 11.05 -4.17 2.84
N MET A 65 10.50 -3.08 2.31
CA MET A 65 11.22 -1.99 1.67
C MET A 65 10.48 -0.66 1.87
N GLY A 66 11.20 0.46 1.76
CA GLY A 66 10.60 1.79 1.84
C GLY A 66 9.85 2.18 0.57
N VAL A 67 8.96 3.18 0.66
CA VAL A 67 8.12 3.63 -0.48
C VAL A 67 8.94 4.01 -1.71
N THR A 68 10.06 4.72 -1.58
CA THR A 68 10.87 5.09 -2.74
C THR A 68 11.44 3.88 -3.47
N GLU A 69 11.88 2.87 -2.72
CA GLU A 69 12.41 1.63 -3.28
C GLU A 69 11.28 0.81 -3.94
N TYR A 70 10.11 0.74 -3.29
CA TYR A 70 8.91 0.11 -3.82
C TYR A 70 8.48 0.74 -5.16
N LEU A 71 8.36 2.07 -5.22
CA LEU A 71 7.99 2.81 -6.44
C LEU A 71 9.02 2.63 -7.56
N ALA A 72 10.32 2.69 -7.23
CA ALA A 72 11.38 2.41 -8.20
C ALA A 72 11.31 0.96 -8.72
N GLY A 73 10.98 0.01 -7.84
CA GLY A 73 10.80 -1.39 -8.18
C GLY A 73 9.59 -1.64 -9.08
N LEU A 74 8.47 -0.96 -8.84
CA LEU A 74 7.30 -1.01 -9.72
C LEU A 74 7.62 -0.48 -11.11
N VAL A 75 8.26 0.70 -11.20
CA VAL A 75 8.61 1.33 -12.48
C VAL A 75 9.63 0.50 -13.28
N SER A 76 10.53 -0.21 -12.58
CA SER A 76 11.54 -1.06 -13.21
C SER A 76 11.11 -2.52 -13.42
N GLY A 77 9.91 -2.90 -12.93
CA GLY A 77 9.39 -4.26 -13.02
C GLY A 77 10.08 -5.28 -12.11
N THR A 78 10.80 -4.84 -11.07
CA THR A 78 11.42 -5.74 -10.08
C THR A 78 10.51 -6.04 -8.89
N VAL A 79 9.40 -5.31 -8.75
CA VAL A 79 8.37 -5.52 -7.73
C VAL A 79 7.06 -5.85 -8.45
N PRO A 80 6.31 -6.89 -8.02
CA PRO A 80 5.02 -7.20 -8.62
C PRO A 80 4.02 -6.04 -8.38
N PRO A 81 3.20 -5.69 -9.39
CA PRO A 81 2.21 -4.63 -9.30
C PRO A 81 0.94 -5.12 -8.58
N ASP A 82 1.08 -5.63 -7.34
CA ASP A 82 -0.06 -6.04 -6.53
C ASP A 82 -0.95 -4.82 -6.22
N GLY A 83 -2.27 -4.94 -6.45
CA GLY A 83 -3.21 -3.81 -6.40
C GLY A 83 -3.09 -2.83 -7.58
N LEU A 84 -2.43 -3.21 -8.67
CA LEU A 84 -2.27 -2.41 -9.89
C LEU A 84 -2.45 -3.30 -11.15
N PRO A 85 -2.63 -2.70 -12.34
CA PRO A 85 -2.66 -3.45 -13.59
C PRO A 85 -1.41 -4.34 -13.77
N PRO A 86 -1.54 -5.57 -14.30
CA PRO A 86 -0.41 -6.48 -14.46
C PRO A 86 0.75 -5.95 -15.31
N ASP A 87 0.48 -4.98 -16.18
CA ASP A 87 1.45 -4.34 -17.06
C ASP A 87 1.93 -2.97 -16.55
N PHE A 88 1.59 -2.56 -15.32
CA PHE A 88 2.03 -1.29 -14.73
C PHE A 88 3.56 -1.11 -14.82
N PRO A 89 4.07 0.09 -15.17
CA PRO A 89 3.35 1.34 -15.46
C PRO A 89 2.84 1.47 -16.90
N GLY A 90 2.87 0.39 -17.68
CA GLY A 90 2.54 0.36 -19.10
C GLY A 90 3.71 0.80 -19.99
N ALA A 91 3.55 0.64 -21.31
CA ALA A 91 4.59 1.00 -22.27
C ALA A 91 4.77 2.54 -22.43
N THR A 92 3.77 3.33 -22.08
CA THR A 92 3.77 4.79 -22.24
C THR A 92 2.99 5.45 -21.09
N PRO A 93 3.53 5.42 -19.86
CA PRO A 93 2.85 5.99 -18.71
C PRO A 93 2.64 7.49 -18.86
N VAL A 94 1.49 7.97 -18.40
CA VAL A 94 1.18 9.40 -18.28
C VAL A 94 1.06 9.73 -16.80
N VAL A 95 1.69 10.82 -16.38
CA VAL A 95 1.49 11.39 -15.05
C VAL A 95 0.56 12.57 -15.21
N GLU A 96 -0.62 12.45 -14.60
CA GLU A 96 -1.57 13.55 -14.50
C GLU A 96 -1.29 14.31 -13.19
N ALA A 97 -1.22 15.64 -13.28
CA ALA A 97 -1.14 16.52 -12.14
C ALA A 97 -2.32 17.51 -12.26
N ASP A 98 -3.17 17.54 -11.23
CA ASP A 98 -4.29 18.48 -11.12
C ASP A 98 -3.83 19.94 -10.90
#